data_AF-A0A7S0M3K9-F1
#
_entry.id   AF-A0A7S0M3K9-F1
#
_cell.length_a   1.000
_cell.length_b   1.000
_cell.length_c   1.000
_cell.angle_alpha   90.00
_cell.angle_beta   90.00
_cell.angle_gamma   90.00
#
_symmetry.space_group_name_H-M   'P 1'
#
loop_
_entity.id
_entity.type
_entity.pdbx_description
1 polymer ?
#
loop_
_entity_poly.entity_id
_entity_poly.type
_entity_poly.pdbx_seq_one_letter_code
_entity_poly.pdbx_strand_id
1 'polypeptide(L)'
;ERFSQHRASAADAEDGGGGGGVELQIKVLTTGYWPTQPTAQCRLPPEVERVCGAFRRFYLAQHNGRQLSWQLNMGSADVKARYDKVYQINMPTYHMVVLLLFADRGAAALTCEEIERASGIPGPELKRTLQSLALTQFKLLTKEPKGKEVEPTDRFAYNAAFAYKMIKFKLSVVSAAKETNEEMQASRAKINEDRNPQIDAAIVRVMKARRSMEHNLLIAEVTKQLQGRFNPNPMVIKKRLEGLIDREFLQRSKTNMKIYEYLA
;
A
#
# COMPACT_ATOMS: atom_id res chain seq x y z
N GLU A 1 -8.39 3.86 -19.65
CA GLU A 1 -7.70 2.56 -19.54
C GLU A 1 -7.56 2.20 -18.06
N ARG A 2 -8.63 1.67 -17.45
CA ARG A 2 -8.85 1.77 -16.00
C ARG A 2 -8.31 0.60 -15.16
N PHE A 3 -7.88 -0.48 -15.81
CA PHE A 3 -7.54 -1.72 -15.13
C PHE A 3 -6.96 -2.71 -16.15
N SER A 4 -5.84 -3.35 -15.82
CA SER A 4 -5.37 -4.51 -16.57
C SER A 4 -5.01 -5.63 -15.60
N GLN A 5 -5.63 -6.80 -15.78
CA GLN A 5 -5.21 -8.03 -15.12
C GLN A 5 -4.30 -8.78 -16.08
N HIS A 6 -3.11 -9.11 -15.62
CA HIS A 6 -2.20 -9.99 -16.34
C HIS A 6 -1.98 -11.24 -15.50
N ARG A 7 -2.16 -12.40 -16.13
CA ARG A 7 -1.73 -13.69 -15.58
C ARG A 7 -0.45 -14.06 -16.30
N ALA A 8 0.64 -14.23 -15.56
CA ALA A 8 1.90 -14.68 -16.11
C ALA A 8 2.22 -16.06 -15.51
N SER A 9 2.13 -17.11 -16.33
CA SER A 9 2.65 -18.42 -15.95
C SER A 9 4.12 -18.46 -16.32
N ALA A 10 4.98 -18.98 -15.44
CA ALA A 10 6.39 -19.23 -15.76
C ALA A 10 6.60 -20.27 -16.89
N ALA A 11 5.52 -20.79 -17.49
CA ALA A 11 5.53 -21.71 -18.63
C ALA A 11 5.63 -21.02 -20.00
N ASP A 12 5.39 -19.70 -20.11
CA ASP A 12 5.39 -18.98 -21.40
C ASP A 12 6.75 -18.34 -21.75
N ALA A 13 7.81 -18.69 -21.00
CA ALA A 13 9.20 -18.40 -21.36
C ALA A 13 9.90 -19.75 -21.58
N GLU A 14 10.12 -20.09 -22.85
CA GLU A 14 10.65 -21.36 -23.35
C GLU A 14 11.86 -21.89 -22.56
N ASP A 15 11.74 -23.08 -21.95
CA ASP A 15 12.40 -24.34 -22.36
C ASP A 15 12.08 -25.46 -21.34
N GLY A 16 11.99 -26.70 -21.82
CA GLY A 16 11.31 -27.83 -21.19
C GLY A 16 11.81 -28.30 -19.81
N GLY A 17 10.85 -28.64 -18.96
CA GLY A 17 11.08 -29.33 -17.68
C GLY A 17 9.86 -29.27 -16.78
N GLY A 18 9.02 -30.31 -16.80
CA GLY A 18 7.78 -30.37 -16.02
C GLY A 18 8.00 -30.35 -14.51
N GLY A 19 7.20 -29.53 -13.82
CA GLY A 19 6.86 -29.70 -12.40
C GLY A 19 7.70 -28.91 -11.39
N GLY A 20 7.46 -27.59 -11.24
CA GLY A 20 8.06 -26.83 -10.12
C GLY A 20 8.03 -25.30 -10.20
N GLY A 21 7.22 -24.69 -11.07
CA GLY A 21 7.21 -23.24 -11.24
C GLY A 21 6.38 -22.49 -10.19
N VAL A 22 6.85 -21.31 -9.77
CA VAL A 22 6.04 -20.33 -9.01
C VAL A 22 5.02 -19.72 -9.99
N GLU A 23 3.72 -19.84 -9.71
CA GLU A 23 2.66 -19.17 -10.47
C GLU A 23 2.49 -17.73 -9.95
N LEU A 24 2.40 -16.75 -10.87
CA LEU A 24 2.31 -15.33 -10.53
C LEU A 24 1.05 -14.68 -11.13
N GLN A 25 0.19 -14.15 -10.27
CA GLN A 25 -0.98 -13.35 -10.65
C GLN A 25 -0.73 -11.88 -10.35
N ILE A 26 -0.93 -10.99 -11.33
CA ILE A 26 -0.53 -9.58 -11.21
C ILE A 26 -1.69 -8.65 -11.52
N LYS A 27 -1.83 -7.62 -10.69
CA LYS A 27 -2.74 -6.49 -10.90
C LYS A 27 -1.90 -5.23 -11.01
N VAL A 28 -1.97 -4.56 -12.16
CA VAL A 28 -1.25 -3.30 -12.39
C VAL A 28 -2.16 -2.14 -12.03
N LEU A 29 -1.69 -1.28 -11.12
CA LEU A 29 -2.43 -0.13 -10.60
C LEU A 29 -1.77 1.18 -11.05
N THR A 30 -2.56 2.16 -11.46
CA THR A 30 -2.06 3.49 -11.84
C THR A 30 -1.86 4.36 -10.61
N THR A 31 -0.63 4.83 -10.39
CA THR A 31 -0.29 5.79 -9.33
C THR A 31 -1.17 7.03 -9.43
N GLY A 32 -1.65 7.55 -8.29
CA GLY A 32 -2.52 8.73 -8.21
C GLY A 32 -4.02 8.42 -8.26
N TYR A 33 -4.43 7.21 -8.64
CA TYR A 33 -5.83 6.76 -8.56
C TYR A 33 -6.10 5.83 -7.36
N TRP A 34 -5.06 5.26 -6.77
CA TRP A 34 -5.16 4.30 -5.67
C TRP A 34 -4.41 4.84 -4.45
N PRO A 35 -4.95 4.65 -3.22
CA PRO A 35 -4.25 4.98 -1.99
C PRO A 35 -3.09 3.99 -1.79
N THR A 36 -1.95 4.27 -2.39
CA THR A 36 -0.74 3.47 -2.22
C THR A 36 0.12 4.07 -1.12
N GLN A 37 0.64 3.22 -0.25
CA GLN A 37 1.70 3.59 0.68
C GLN A 37 3.05 3.63 -0.06
N PRO A 38 4.07 4.31 0.51
CA PRO A 38 5.44 4.17 0.02
C PRO A 38 5.80 2.69 -0.08
N THR A 39 6.47 2.30 -1.17
CA THR A 39 6.88 0.90 -1.37
C THR A 39 7.70 0.44 -0.18
N ALA A 40 7.14 -0.48 0.60
CA ALA A 40 7.83 -1.08 1.72
C ALA A 40 8.94 -2.00 1.19
N GLN A 41 10.11 -1.89 1.81
CA GLN A 41 11.28 -2.69 1.45
C GLN A 41 11.01 -4.16 1.83
N CYS A 42 11.35 -5.09 0.95
CA CYS A 42 11.35 -6.51 1.24
C CYS A 42 12.17 -7.24 0.18
N ARG A 43 13.02 -8.16 0.64
CA ARG A 43 13.84 -9.05 -0.19
C ARG A 43 13.05 -10.31 -0.47
N LEU A 44 12.61 -10.43 -1.72
CA LEU A 44 11.88 -11.61 -2.18
C LEU A 44 12.82 -12.81 -2.32
N PRO A 45 12.31 -14.04 -2.12
CA PRO A 45 13.06 -15.25 -2.46
C PRO A 45 13.49 -15.25 -3.94
N PRO A 46 14.65 -15.83 -4.29
CA PRO A 46 15.20 -15.79 -5.65
C PRO A 46 14.22 -16.27 -6.72
N GLU A 47 13.43 -17.31 -6.44
CA GLU A 47 12.46 -17.88 -7.37
C GLU A 47 11.32 -16.89 -7.68
N VAL A 48 10.87 -16.15 -6.66
CA VAL A 48 9.82 -15.12 -6.77
C VAL A 48 10.38 -13.89 -7.47
N GLU A 49 11.60 -13.47 -7.12
CA GLU A 49 12.27 -12.34 -7.77
C GLU A 49 12.47 -12.58 -9.26
N ARG A 50 12.82 -13.82 -9.66
CA ARG A 50 12.97 -14.22 -11.07
C ARG A 50 11.68 -14.00 -11.86
N VAL A 51 10.53 -14.47 -11.35
CA VAL A 51 9.24 -14.30 -12.06
C VAL A 51 8.77 -12.84 -12.05
N CYS A 52 8.98 -12.09 -10.96
CA CYS A 52 8.74 -10.64 -10.92
C CYS A 52 9.61 -9.89 -11.94
N GLY A 53 10.88 -10.26 -12.08
CA GLY A 53 11.81 -9.68 -13.05
C GLY A 53 11.41 -9.98 -14.49
N ALA A 54 10.98 -11.22 -14.77
CA ALA A 54 10.46 -11.61 -16.08
C ALA A 54 9.23 -10.78 -16.47
N PHE A 55 8.26 -10.63 -15.57
CA PHE A 55 7.09 -9.79 -15.81
C PHE A 55 7.46 -8.31 -16.01
N ARG A 56 8.40 -7.79 -15.21
CA ARG A 56 8.85 -6.40 -15.33
C ARG A 56 9.42 -6.12 -16.73
N ARG A 57 10.26 -7.02 -17.26
CA ARG A 57 10.81 -6.89 -18.62
C ARG A 57 9.70 -6.94 -19.67
N PHE A 58 8.79 -7.91 -19.57
CA PHE A 58 7.63 -8.04 -20.45
C PHE A 58 6.78 -6.75 -20.48
N TYR A 59 6.39 -6.24 -19.31
CA TYR A 59 5.52 -5.07 -19.23
C TYR A 59 6.20 -3.80 -19.74
N LEU A 60 7.48 -3.58 -19.40
CA LEU A 60 8.22 -2.40 -19.83
C LEU A 60 8.55 -2.40 -21.33
N ALA A 61 8.70 -3.57 -21.96
CA ALA A 61 8.86 -3.68 -23.40
C ALA A 61 7.59 -3.23 -24.17
N GLN A 62 6.41 -3.43 -23.59
CA GLN A 62 5.13 -3.02 -24.18
C GLN A 62 4.70 -1.60 -23.80
N HIS A 63 5.20 -1.08 -22.66
CA HIS A 63 4.80 0.21 -22.12
C HIS A 63 6.01 1.12 -21.84
N ASN A 64 6.58 1.67 -22.92
CA ASN A 64 7.72 2.57 -22.87
C ASN A 64 7.45 3.81 -22.02
N GLY A 65 8.47 4.27 -21.28
CA GLY A 65 8.39 5.47 -20.43
C GLY A 65 7.66 5.28 -19.10
N ARG A 66 7.18 4.06 -18.78
CA ARG A 66 6.59 3.75 -17.47
C ARG A 66 7.65 3.24 -16.48
N GLN A 67 7.40 3.43 -15.20
CA GLN A 67 8.12 2.78 -14.12
C GLN A 67 7.16 1.88 -13.33
N LEU A 68 7.64 0.72 -12.90
CA LEU A 68 6.90 -0.22 -12.06
C LEU A 68 7.51 -0.26 -10.67
N SER A 69 6.65 -0.20 -9.66
CA SER A 69 6.99 -0.48 -8.27
C SER A 69 6.09 -1.60 -7.74
N TRP A 70 6.66 -2.51 -6.97
CA TRP A 70 5.93 -3.63 -6.36
C TRP A 70 5.36 -3.21 -5.01
N GLN A 71 4.09 -3.51 -4.76
CA GLN A 71 3.40 -3.23 -3.48
C GLN A 71 3.23 -4.54 -2.70
N LEU A 72 4.32 -4.98 -2.04
CA LEU A 72 4.39 -6.31 -1.41
C LEU A 72 3.52 -6.42 -0.15
N ASN A 73 3.26 -5.31 0.53
CA ASN A 73 2.29 -5.22 1.64
C ASN A 73 0.84 -5.55 1.22
N MET A 74 0.49 -5.37 -0.06
CA MET A 74 -0.83 -5.69 -0.62
C MET A 74 -0.88 -7.08 -1.29
N GLY A 75 0.24 -7.80 -1.30
CA GLY A 75 0.36 -9.10 -1.93
C GLY A 75 -0.07 -10.27 -1.02
N SER A 76 -0.37 -11.39 -1.67
CA SER A 76 -0.67 -12.68 -1.02
C SER A 76 -0.01 -13.82 -1.80
N ALA A 77 0.27 -14.91 -1.11
CA ALA A 77 0.83 -16.13 -1.67
C ALA A 77 0.09 -17.37 -1.14
N ASP A 78 -0.05 -18.38 -1.98
CA ASP A 78 -0.51 -19.72 -1.60
C ASP A 78 0.71 -20.63 -1.44
N VAL A 79 0.97 -21.04 -0.19
CA VAL A 79 2.15 -21.82 0.19
C VAL A 79 1.74 -23.24 0.55
N LYS A 80 2.46 -24.23 0.00
CA LYS A 80 2.37 -25.62 0.46
C LYS A 80 3.44 -25.88 1.50
N ALA A 81 3.04 -26.15 2.74
CA ALA A 81 3.96 -26.45 3.83
C ALA A 81 3.82 -27.93 4.24
N ARG A 82 4.94 -28.62 4.40
CA ARG A 82 4.97 -30.04 4.77
C ARG A 82 5.29 -30.19 6.26
N TYR A 83 4.32 -30.74 7.00
CA TYR A 83 4.44 -31.13 8.40
C TYR A 83 4.08 -32.63 8.52
N ASP A 84 3.23 -33.01 9.49
CA ASP A 84 2.58 -34.33 9.55
C ASP A 84 1.79 -34.65 8.27
N LYS A 85 1.19 -33.62 7.68
CA LYS A 85 0.55 -33.61 6.36
C LYS A 85 0.94 -32.36 5.58
N VAL A 86 0.57 -32.34 4.31
CA VAL A 86 0.80 -31.18 3.44
C VAL A 86 -0.35 -30.20 3.61
N TYR A 87 -0.07 -29.03 4.19
CA TYR A 87 -1.01 -27.94 4.36
C TYR A 87 -0.94 -26.96 3.17
N GLN A 88 -2.09 -26.38 2.81
CA GLN A 88 -2.19 -25.30 1.82
C GLN A 88 -2.60 -24.02 2.54
N ILE A 89 -1.68 -23.06 2.59
CA ILE A 89 -1.82 -21.87 3.42
C ILE A 89 -1.85 -20.65 2.52
N ASN A 90 -2.98 -19.95 2.49
CA ASN A 90 -3.05 -18.62 1.90
C ASN A 90 -2.53 -17.62 2.93
N MET A 91 -1.54 -16.80 2.58
CA MET A 91 -0.92 -15.85 3.51
C MET A 91 -0.46 -14.57 2.80
N PRO A 92 -0.28 -13.45 3.53
CA PRO A 92 0.31 -12.24 2.98
C PRO A 92 1.76 -12.47 2.56
N THR A 93 2.26 -11.70 1.58
CA THR A 93 3.60 -11.90 1.00
C THR A 93 4.72 -11.86 2.05
N TYR A 94 4.66 -10.97 3.04
CA TYR A 94 5.65 -10.93 4.12
C TYR A 94 5.71 -12.20 4.97
N HIS A 95 4.57 -12.87 5.17
CA HIS A 95 4.53 -14.10 5.93
C HIS A 95 5.23 -15.22 5.17
N MET A 96 5.01 -15.30 3.85
CA MET A 96 5.72 -16.22 2.97
C MET A 96 7.23 -15.95 3.01
N VAL A 97 7.66 -14.69 2.89
CA VAL A 97 9.08 -14.31 2.92
C VAL A 97 9.73 -14.78 4.23
N VAL A 98 9.11 -14.47 5.38
CA VAL A 98 9.64 -14.87 6.70
C VAL A 98 9.67 -16.39 6.84
N LEU A 99 8.63 -17.12 6.44
CA LEU A 99 8.60 -18.58 6.53
C LEU A 99 9.69 -19.23 5.66
N LEU A 100 9.95 -18.71 4.46
CA LEU A 100 10.97 -19.25 3.56
C LEU A 100 12.39 -19.05 4.09
N LEU A 101 12.64 -18.08 5.00
CA LEU A 101 13.94 -17.96 5.68
C LEU A 101 14.28 -19.19 6.54
N PHE A 102 13.24 -19.91 7.00
CA PHE A 102 13.39 -21.16 7.77
C PHE A 102 13.35 -22.41 6.88
N ALA A 103 13.01 -22.28 5.59
CA ALA A 103 12.93 -23.41 4.67
C ALA A 103 14.32 -23.82 4.15
N ASP A 104 15.20 -22.83 3.90
CA ASP A 104 16.47 -23.04 3.20
C ASP A 104 17.69 -23.13 4.14
N ARG A 105 17.44 -23.09 5.45
CA ARG A 105 18.50 -23.10 6.46
C ARG A 105 18.18 -24.17 7.49
N GLY A 106 19.15 -25.05 7.77
CA GLY A 106 19.21 -25.81 9.01
C GLY A 106 19.37 -24.93 10.27
N ALA A 107 18.96 -23.65 10.20
CA ALA A 107 18.97 -22.72 11.31
C ALA A 107 17.88 -23.13 12.30
N ALA A 108 18.30 -23.65 13.43
CA ALA A 108 17.41 -24.07 14.51
C ALA A 108 16.53 -22.92 15.02
N ALA A 109 17.03 -21.67 14.99
CA ALA A 109 16.29 -20.47 15.35
C ALA A 109 16.98 -19.20 14.81
N LEU A 110 16.21 -18.15 14.51
CA LEU A 110 16.68 -16.82 14.10
C LEU A 110 16.13 -15.75 15.05
N THR A 111 16.90 -14.71 15.36
CA THR A 111 16.38 -13.56 16.11
C THR A 111 15.51 -12.65 15.24
N CYS A 112 14.67 -11.81 15.87
CA CYS A 112 13.91 -10.79 15.15
C CYS A 112 14.81 -9.87 14.30
N GLU A 113 15.96 -9.45 14.83
CA GLU A 113 16.94 -8.64 14.08
C GLU A 113 17.53 -9.38 12.87
N GLU A 114 17.83 -10.68 13.01
CA GLU A 114 18.34 -11.48 11.90
C GLU A 114 17.29 -11.62 10.79
N ILE A 115 16.03 -11.81 11.16
CA ILE A 115 14.90 -11.87 10.24
C ILE A 115 14.69 -10.52 9.57
N GLU A 116 14.78 -9.41 10.29
CA GLU A 116 14.70 -8.06 9.74
C GLU A 116 15.79 -7.81 8.70
N ARG A 117 17.04 -8.12 9.04
CA ARG A 117 18.19 -7.97 8.13
C ARG A 117 18.08 -8.87 6.91
N ALA A 118 17.58 -10.09 7.05
CA ALA A 118 17.46 -11.04 5.95
C ALA A 118 16.28 -10.72 5.03
N SER A 119 15.12 -10.39 5.59
CA SER A 119 13.89 -10.11 4.84
C SER A 119 13.78 -8.67 4.33
N GLY A 120 14.46 -7.72 4.97
CA GLY A 120 14.34 -6.29 4.68
C GLY A 120 12.98 -5.68 5.00
N ILE A 121 12.09 -6.41 5.68
CA ILE A 121 10.74 -5.95 6.05
C ILE A 121 10.87 -4.88 7.15
N PRO A 122 10.14 -3.74 7.07
CA PRO A 122 10.18 -2.72 8.12
C PRO A 122 9.78 -3.27 9.49
N GLY A 123 10.53 -2.91 10.55
CA GLY A 123 10.30 -3.37 11.93
C GLY A 123 8.83 -3.42 12.39
N PRO A 124 8.00 -2.38 12.22
CA PRO A 124 6.58 -2.42 12.60
C PRO A 124 5.77 -3.50 11.87
N GLU A 125 6.01 -3.70 10.58
CA GLU A 125 5.35 -4.72 9.76
C GLU A 125 5.88 -6.12 10.09
N LEU A 126 7.19 -6.23 10.36
CA LEU A 126 7.84 -7.47 10.76
C LEU A 126 7.30 -7.97 12.10
N LYS A 127 7.20 -7.10 13.11
CA LYS A 127 6.64 -7.47 14.42
C LYS A 127 5.24 -8.06 14.28
N ARG A 128 4.36 -7.41 13.50
CA ARG A 128 3.00 -7.92 13.22
C ARG A 128 3.03 -9.27 12.49
N THR A 129 3.95 -9.43 11.55
CA THR A 129 4.14 -10.68 10.80
C THR A 129 4.58 -11.82 11.74
N LEU A 130 5.56 -11.57 12.61
CA LEU A 130 6.05 -12.55 13.59
C LEU A 130 4.99 -12.90 14.64
N GLN A 131 4.22 -11.92 15.11
CA GLN A 131 3.07 -12.17 16.00
C GLN A 131 2.05 -13.11 15.32
N SER A 132 1.74 -12.86 14.04
CA SER A 132 0.81 -13.68 13.26
C SER A 132 1.30 -15.12 13.10
N LEU A 133 2.60 -15.30 12.85
CA LEU A 133 3.22 -16.60 12.63
C LEU A 133 3.44 -17.39 13.93
N ALA A 134 3.74 -16.74 15.06
CA ALA A 134 4.16 -17.43 16.28
C ALA A 134 3.13 -17.44 17.42
N LEU A 135 2.24 -16.44 17.47
CA LEU A 135 1.39 -16.20 18.65
C LEU A 135 -0.10 -16.44 18.41
N THR A 136 -0.50 -16.69 17.16
CA THR A 136 -1.89 -17.00 16.81
C THR A 136 -2.22 -18.47 17.08
N GLN A 137 -3.44 -18.90 16.74
CA GLN A 137 -3.84 -20.30 16.77
C GLN A 137 -3.01 -21.21 15.84
N PHE A 138 -2.36 -20.65 14.82
CA PHE A 138 -1.60 -21.43 13.86
C PHE A 138 -0.19 -21.76 14.35
N LYS A 139 0.51 -20.86 15.05
CA LYS A 139 1.87 -21.11 15.59
C LYS A 139 2.79 -21.85 14.61
N LEU A 140 2.88 -21.36 13.38
CA LEU A 140 3.78 -21.91 12.35
C LEU A 140 5.25 -21.76 12.77
N LEU A 141 5.53 -20.76 13.60
CA LEU A 141 6.80 -20.57 14.29
C LEU A 141 6.62 -20.72 15.81
N THR A 142 7.67 -21.15 16.50
CA THR A 142 7.79 -21.03 17.96
C THR A 142 8.60 -19.79 18.31
N LYS A 143 8.37 -19.25 19.51
CA LYS A 143 9.02 -18.03 20.00
C LYS A 143 9.65 -18.26 21.38
N GLU A 144 10.88 -17.80 21.56
CA GLU A 144 11.60 -17.79 22.83
C GLU A 144 12.22 -16.40 23.11
N PRO A 145 11.94 -15.77 24.28
CA PRO A 145 11.01 -16.18 25.33
C PRO A 145 9.53 -16.12 24.92
N LYS A 146 8.71 -16.94 25.58
CA LYS A 146 7.25 -16.93 25.40
C LYS A 146 6.67 -15.61 25.92
N GLY A 147 5.87 -14.93 25.10
CA GLY A 147 5.24 -13.66 25.46
C GLY A 147 4.40 -13.13 24.30
N LYS A 148 3.60 -12.07 24.55
CA LYS A 148 2.73 -11.47 23.52
C LYS A 148 3.45 -10.43 22.65
N GLU A 149 4.42 -9.75 23.22
CA GLU A 149 5.22 -8.75 22.51
C GLU A 149 6.32 -9.39 21.68
N VAL A 150 6.86 -8.67 20.71
CA VAL A 150 8.02 -9.10 19.91
C VAL A 150 9.13 -8.07 20.08
N GLU A 151 10.22 -8.54 20.67
CA GLU A 151 11.45 -7.81 20.92
C GLU A 151 12.54 -8.19 19.92
N PRO A 152 13.51 -7.28 19.65
CA PRO A 152 14.58 -7.51 18.68
C PRO A 152 15.41 -8.79 18.94
N THR A 153 15.61 -9.14 20.22
CA THR A 153 16.40 -10.29 20.66
C THR A 153 15.61 -11.60 20.73
N ASP A 154 14.29 -11.56 20.53
CA ASP A 154 13.44 -12.75 20.58
C ASP A 154 13.82 -13.71 19.45
N ARG A 155 13.91 -15.00 19.78
CA ARG A 155 14.27 -16.08 18.86
C ARG A 155 13.01 -16.76 18.34
N PHE A 156 12.98 -16.98 17.04
CA PHE A 156 11.92 -17.68 16.33
C PHE A 156 12.46 -18.92 15.67
N ALA A 157 11.72 -20.02 15.73
CA ALA A 157 12.09 -21.29 15.12
C ALA A 157 10.91 -21.92 14.40
N TYR A 158 11.18 -22.79 13.42
CA TYR A 158 10.12 -23.53 12.73
C TYR A 158 9.43 -24.50 13.70
N ASN A 159 8.10 -24.46 13.78
CA ASN A 159 7.35 -25.35 14.64
C ASN A 159 7.13 -26.72 13.97
N ALA A 160 8.10 -27.64 14.06
CA ALA A 160 7.97 -28.98 13.48
C ALA A 160 6.78 -29.79 14.02
N ALA A 161 6.29 -29.48 15.22
CA ALA A 161 5.14 -30.12 15.86
C ALA A 161 3.79 -29.43 15.52
N PHE A 162 3.76 -28.56 14.52
CA PHE A 162 2.53 -27.91 14.10
C PHE A 162 1.49 -28.95 13.64
N ALA A 163 0.29 -28.82 14.20
CA ALA A 163 -0.86 -29.60 13.82
C ALA A 163 -2.11 -28.69 13.81
N TYR A 164 -2.83 -28.76 12.70
CA TYR A 164 -4.10 -28.06 12.51
C TYR A 164 -5.14 -28.97 11.85
N LYS A 165 -6.42 -28.77 12.22
CA LYS A 165 -7.54 -29.60 11.77
C LYS A 165 -7.75 -29.52 10.26
N MET A 166 -7.72 -28.32 9.70
CA MET A 166 -7.99 -28.08 8.27
C MET A 166 -6.70 -28.13 7.45
N ILE A 167 -6.73 -28.84 6.32
CA ILE A 167 -5.61 -28.90 5.36
C ILE A 167 -5.42 -27.55 4.65
N LYS A 168 -6.53 -26.88 4.33
CA LYS A 168 -6.52 -25.56 3.70
C LYS A 168 -6.99 -24.51 4.69
N PHE A 169 -6.21 -23.45 4.87
CA PHE A 169 -6.61 -22.34 5.72
C PHE A 169 -5.94 -21.04 5.28
N LYS A 170 -6.49 -19.92 5.75
CA LYS A 170 -5.97 -18.59 5.49
C LYS A 170 -5.34 -18.02 6.76
N LEU A 171 -4.09 -17.61 6.64
CA LEU A 171 -3.41 -16.78 7.62
C LEU A 171 -3.68 -15.32 7.28
N SER A 172 -4.22 -14.58 8.23
CA SER A 172 -4.42 -13.13 8.11
C SER A 172 -3.39 -12.42 8.99
N VAL A 173 -2.96 -11.22 8.57
CA VAL A 173 -2.17 -10.34 9.43
C VAL A 173 -2.95 -10.10 10.71
N VAL A 174 -2.31 -10.25 11.87
CA VAL A 174 -2.84 -9.77 13.14
C VAL A 174 -3.05 -8.26 12.99
N SER A 175 -4.31 -7.89 12.82
CA SER A 175 -4.71 -6.49 12.73
C SER A 175 -4.29 -5.80 14.03
N ALA A 176 -3.55 -4.70 13.91
CA ALA A 176 -3.61 -3.68 14.94
C ALA A 176 -5.09 -3.37 15.17
N ALA A 177 -5.51 -3.37 16.42
CA ALA A 177 -6.91 -3.22 16.79
C ALA A 177 -7.50 -1.94 16.19
N LYS A 178 -8.39 -2.08 15.18
CA LYS A 178 -8.95 -0.97 14.39
C LYS A 178 -7.84 -0.14 13.69
N GLU A 179 -8.15 0.54 12.60
CA GLU A 179 -7.36 1.73 12.27
C GLU A 179 -7.33 2.57 13.55
N THR A 180 -6.14 2.81 14.12
CA THR A 180 -6.03 3.73 15.25
C THR A 180 -6.69 5.04 14.81
N ASN A 181 -7.40 5.71 15.71
CA ASN A 181 -8.10 6.96 15.39
C ASN A 181 -7.16 7.95 14.65
N GLU A 182 -5.86 7.89 14.96
CA GLU A 182 -4.76 8.59 14.32
C GLU A 182 -4.55 8.23 12.84
N GLU A 183 -4.51 6.95 12.46
CA GLU A 183 -4.36 6.51 11.05
C GLU A 183 -5.57 6.92 10.21
N MET A 184 -6.78 6.82 10.79
CA MET A 184 -8.02 7.25 10.14
C MET A 184 -8.04 8.79 9.97
N GLN A 185 -7.61 9.54 10.98
CA GLN A 185 -7.50 11.00 10.92
C GLN A 185 -6.43 11.44 9.92
N ALA A 186 -5.25 10.81 9.91
CA ALA A 186 -4.20 11.07 8.94
C ALA A 186 -4.67 10.81 7.50
N SER A 187 -5.42 9.72 7.29
CA SER A 187 -6.00 9.39 5.99
C SER A 187 -7.02 10.44 5.54
N ARG A 188 -7.90 10.88 6.44
CA ARG A 188 -8.87 11.96 6.15
C ARG A 188 -8.18 13.30 5.87
N ALA A 189 -7.13 13.62 6.61
CA ALA A 189 -6.33 14.82 6.42
C ALA A 189 -5.67 14.81 5.03
N LYS A 190 -5.02 13.70 4.67
CA LYS A 190 -4.39 13.52 3.36
C LYS A 190 -5.40 13.64 2.21
N ILE A 191 -6.58 13.02 2.33
CA ILE A 191 -7.65 13.17 1.33
C ILE A 191 -8.07 14.63 1.17
N ASN A 192 -8.15 15.39 2.26
CA ASN A 192 -8.50 16.81 2.19
C ASN A 192 -7.37 17.64 1.56
N GLU A 193 -6.11 17.32 1.83
CA GLU A 193 -4.97 17.96 1.16
C GLU A 193 -4.96 17.71 -0.34
N ASP A 194 -5.22 16.47 -0.77
CA ASP A 194 -5.29 16.08 -2.19
C ASP A 194 -6.44 16.77 -2.95
N ARG A 195 -7.44 17.29 -2.22
CA ARG A 195 -8.54 18.08 -2.79
C ARG A 195 -8.18 19.55 -3.02
N ASN A 196 -7.15 20.07 -2.34
CA ASN A 196 -6.79 21.50 -2.43
C ASN A 196 -6.48 21.95 -3.87
N PRO A 197 -5.70 21.23 -4.69
CA PRO A 197 -5.44 21.64 -6.07
C PRO A 197 -6.70 21.68 -6.94
N GLN A 198 -7.70 20.82 -6.66
CA GLN A 198 -8.98 20.82 -7.38
C GLN A 198 -9.82 22.05 -7.00
N ILE A 199 -9.75 22.48 -5.74
CA ILE A 199 -10.40 23.71 -5.28
C ILE A 199 -9.74 24.93 -5.93
N ASP A 200 -8.42 25.01 -5.92
CA ASP A 200 -7.68 26.11 -6.55
C ASP A 200 -8.02 26.23 -8.04
N ALA A 201 -8.01 25.11 -8.76
CA ALA A 201 -8.35 25.07 -10.18
C ALA A 201 -9.79 25.51 -10.44
N ALA A 202 -10.74 25.16 -9.56
CA ALA A 202 -12.12 25.62 -9.67
C ALA A 202 -12.25 27.13 -9.43
N ILE A 203 -11.59 27.66 -8.39
CA ILE A 203 -11.56 29.11 -8.09
C ILE A 203 -11.00 29.88 -9.29
N VAL A 204 -9.83 29.48 -9.79
CA VAL A 204 -9.17 30.15 -10.93
C VAL A 204 -10.04 30.08 -12.18
N ARG A 205 -10.72 28.95 -12.44
CA ARG A 205 -11.63 28.82 -13.59
C ARG A 205 -12.83 29.77 -13.50
N VAL A 206 -13.46 29.88 -12.32
CA VAL A 206 -14.59 30.81 -12.09
C VAL A 206 -14.12 32.26 -12.25
N MET A 207 -13.02 32.63 -11.57
CA MET A 207 -12.50 33.99 -11.57
C MET A 207 -11.97 34.42 -12.93
N LYS A 208 -11.32 33.54 -13.69
CA LYS A 208 -10.90 33.82 -15.07
C LYS A 208 -12.07 34.12 -16.00
N ALA A 209 -13.21 33.44 -15.82
CA ALA A 209 -14.40 33.62 -16.65
C ALA A 209 -15.22 34.87 -16.26
N ARG A 210 -15.22 35.26 -14.99
CA ARG A 210 -16.06 36.34 -14.46
C ARG A 210 -15.32 37.64 -14.21
N ARG A 211 -13.98 37.59 -14.12
CA ARG A 211 -13.04 38.69 -13.82
C ARG A 211 -13.20 39.32 -12.43
N SER A 212 -14.42 39.48 -11.93
CA SER A 212 -14.74 40.00 -10.61
C SER A 212 -15.94 39.25 -10.02
N MET A 213 -15.92 38.97 -8.71
CA MET A 213 -17.02 38.27 -8.03
C MET A 213 -17.04 38.55 -6.52
N GLU A 214 -18.24 38.66 -5.96
CA GLU A 214 -18.44 38.75 -4.51
C GLU A 214 -18.12 37.41 -3.82
N HIS A 215 -17.56 37.47 -2.61
CA HIS A 215 -17.16 36.34 -1.79
C HIS A 215 -18.19 35.20 -1.71
N ASN A 216 -19.43 35.52 -1.35
CA ASN A 216 -20.47 34.51 -1.13
C ASN A 216 -20.87 33.83 -2.45
N LEU A 217 -20.96 34.60 -3.53
CA LEU A 217 -21.25 34.09 -4.88
C LEU A 217 -20.11 33.20 -5.38
N LEU A 218 -18.86 33.59 -5.11
CA LEU A 218 -17.69 32.80 -5.48
C LEU A 218 -17.66 31.46 -4.75
N ILE A 219 -17.93 31.45 -3.44
CA ILE A 219 -18.03 30.19 -2.67
C ILE A 219 -19.14 29.30 -3.23
N ALA A 220 -20.32 29.86 -3.53
CA ALA A 220 -21.44 29.11 -4.07
C ALA A 220 -21.13 28.49 -5.44
N GLU A 221 -20.53 29.27 -6.36
CA GLU A 221 -20.20 28.80 -7.70
C GLU A 221 -19.09 27.73 -7.69
N VAL A 222 -18.07 27.91 -6.85
CA VAL A 222 -16.99 26.92 -6.67
C VAL A 222 -17.55 25.61 -6.08
N THR A 223 -18.44 25.72 -5.09
CA THR A 223 -19.11 24.55 -4.48
C THR A 223 -19.93 23.81 -5.52
N LYS A 224 -20.71 24.54 -6.33
CA LYS A 224 -21.52 23.98 -7.42
C LYS A 224 -20.66 23.26 -8.46
N GLN A 225 -19.52 23.82 -8.87
CA GLN A 225 -18.61 23.17 -9.83
C GLN A 225 -17.99 21.88 -9.28
N LEU A 226 -17.74 21.80 -7.98
CA LEU A 226 -17.09 20.65 -7.34
C LEU A 226 -18.07 19.57 -6.88
N GLN A 227 -19.37 19.88 -6.78
CA GLN A 227 -20.42 19.01 -6.25
C GLN A 227 -20.47 17.61 -6.90
N GLY A 228 -20.13 17.50 -8.19
CA GLY A 228 -20.05 16.21 -8.89
C GLY A 228 -18.89 15.31 -8.47
N ARG A 229 -17.94 15.81 -7.66
CA ARG A 229 -16.78 15.07 -7.15
C ARG A 229 -16.77 14.99 -5.63
N PHE A 230 -16.99 16.11 -4.95
CA PHE A 230 -17.07 16.20 -3.49
C PHE A 230 -17.73 17.51 -3.06
N ASN A 231 -18.17 17.58 -1.80
CA ASN A 231 -18.70 18.82 -1.23
C ASN A 231 -17.60 19.53 -0.39
N PRO A 232 -16.93 20.57 -0.91
CA PRO A 232 -15.88 21.28 -0.18
C PRO A 232 -16.42 22.02 1.06
N ASN A 233 -15.67 22.01 2.15
CA ASN A 233 -15.98 22.84 3.31
C ASN A 233 -15.70 24.33 2.97
N PRO A 234 -16.65 25.26 3.18
CA PRO A 234 -16.46 26.68 2.91
C PRO A 234 -15.21 27.31 3.56
N MET A 235 -14.82 26.84 4.75
CA MET A 235 -13.59 27.30 5.40
C MET A 235 -12.32 26.94 4.60
N VAL A 236 -12.32 25.79 3.94
CA VAL A 236 -11.19 25.36 3.10
C VAL A 236 -11.12 26.25 1.85
N ILE A 237 -12.26 26.54 1.22
CA ILE A 237 -12.32 27.47 0.06
C ILE A 237 -11.78 28.85 0.47
N LYS A 238 -12.18 29.36 1.64
CA LYS A 238 -11.65 30.63 2.18
C LYS A 238 -10.13 30.60 2.33
N LYS A 239 -9.58 29.54 2.94
CA LYS A 239 -8.13 29.37 3.08
C LYS A 239 -7.41 29.32 1.73
N ARG A 240 -8.01 28.68 0.72
CA ARG A 240 -7.46 28.63 -0.65
C ARG A 240 -7.51 29.98 -1.35
N LEU A 241 -8.54 30.80 -1.13
CA LEU A 241 -8.63 32.16 -1.68
C LEU A 241 -7.49 33.05 -1.16
N GLU A 242 -7.19 33.02 0.14
CA GLU A 242 -6.05 33.77 0.68
C GLU A 242 -4.73 33.31 0.03
N GLY A 243 -4.51 31.99 -0.08
CA GLY A 243 -3.31 31.47 -0.75
C GLY A 243 -3.22 31.80 -2.25
N LEU A 244 -4.34 32.10 -2.92
CA LEU A 244 -4.35 32.58 -4.30
C LEU A 244 -4.12 34.10 -4.40
N ILE A 245 -4.44 34.85 -3.35
CA ILE A 245 -4.07 36.27 -3.23
C ILE A 245 -2.56 36.39 -2.99
N ASP A 246 -2.01 35.60 -2.06
CA ASP A 246 -0.57 35.58 -1.76
C ASP A 246 0.29 35.22 -2.98
N ARG A 247 -0.29 34.45 -3.92
CA ARG A 247 0.34 34.06 -5.19
C ARG A 247 -0.02 34.98 -6.37
N GLU A 248 -0.64 36.12 -6.09
CA GLU A 248 -1.00 37.17 -7.06
C GLU A 248 -1.92 36.70 -8.20
N PHE A 249 -2.70 35.63 -8.01
CA PHE A 249 -3.75 35.24 -8.97
C PHE A 249 -5.02 36.07 -8.79
N LEU A 250 -5.26 36.53 -7.56
CA LEU A 250 -6.44 37.30 -7.15
C LEU A 250 -6.00 38.50 -6.33
N GLN A 251 -6.83 39.55 -6.31
CA GLN A 251 -6.74 40.61 -5.32
C GLN A 251 -8.13 40.92 -4.77
N ARG A 252 -8.18 41.53 -3.58
CA ARG A 252 -9.42 42.14 -3.09
C ARG A 252 -9.58 43.51 -3.71
N SER A 253 -10.80 43.87 -4.07
CA SER A 253 -11.08 45.19 -4.62
C SER A 253 -10.76 46.29 -3.60
N LYS A 254 -10.21 47.42 -4.06
CA LYS A 254 -9.82 48.56 -3.21
C LYS A 254 -11.02 49.25 -2.57
N THR A 255 -12.18 49.21 -3.24
CA THR A 255 -13.42 49.85 -2.79
C THR A 255 -14.28 48.93 -1.93
N ASN A 256 -14.27 47.62 -2.19
CA ASN A 256 -15.07 46.66 -1.44
C ASN A 256 -14.30 45.35 -1.20
N MET A 257 -13.87 45.13 0.04
CA MET A 257 -13.12 43.94 0.43
C MET A 257 -13.90 42.61 0.29
N LYS A 258 -15.21 42.66 0.05
CA LYS A 258 -16.04 41.47 -0.25
C LYS A 258 -15.93 41.03 -1.70
N ILE A 259 -15.31 41.83 -2.57
CA ILE A 259 -15.16 41.53 -4.00
C ILE A 259 -13.72 41.08 -4.26
N TYR A 260 -13.59 39.96 -4.98
CA TYR A 260 -12.32 39.50 -5.52
C TYR A 260 -12.23 39.88 -6.99
N GLU A 261 -11.02 40.23 -7.44
CA GLU A 261 -10.68 40.56 -8.82
C GLU A 261 -9.57 39.62 -9.31
N TYR A 262 -9.67 39.17 -10.54
CA TYR A 262 -8.69 38.27 -11.17
C TYR A 262 -7.56 39.08 -11.80
N LEU A 263 -6.31 38.71 -11.49
CA LEU A 263 -5.11 39.46 -11.90
C LEU A 263 -4.41 38.93 -13.16
N ALA A 264 -4.68 37.68 -13.55
CA ALA A 264 -3.98 36.99 -14.65
C ALA A 264 -4.76 36.90 -15.97
#